data_AF-A0A524J715-F1
#
_entry.id   AF-A0A524J715-F1
#
_cell.length_a   1.000
_cell.length_b   1.000
_cell.length_c   1.000
_cell.angle_alpha   90.00
_cell.angle_beta   90.00
_cell.angle_gamma   90.00
#
_symmetry.space_group_name_H-M   'P 1'
#
loop_
_entity.id
_entity.type
_entity.pdbx_description
1 polymer ?
#
loop_
_entity_poly.entity_id
_entity_poly.type
_entity_poly.pdbx_seq_one_letter_code
_entity_poly.pdbx_strand_id
1 'polypeptide(L)'
;MNARQSSQKDRGPTDIDLANYAKAYMAAYMSAVQSESPEHIPQFYKNHPYGVEVCYMPNGSFCMLFERAERPTIAVSGQEWDYVMGKIMSGVFYLATVYSHEGASVEDASSRGRRDAIRDIRAMESSDIVDATRQLENIVRELSDVNQWMKNPVKMADSALARLEPLKQTIARSGPIMDKMSMVDGLRRYSTGPSEMKLDSDGIEMLSSVVKQMTDLSELLRDVKLQGEKLEEIENHLRTEVHDFKIELDKKIAKGLGVILSTTDRKIDKAFASIQPSQQEDESDDSLDDLYSEVNSLREAVDQLNAEEKDDTDERLAALSDEVLSLKDAISNIKVPMIEPPVMPEPKIPAELLIGMRDVRGEVGQINLRVKRIEEYLTALSAARRSSNR
;
A
#
# COMPACT_ATOMS: atom_id res chain seq x y z
N MET A 1 -0.53 1.72 -58.49
CA MET A 1 0.00 0.65 -57.62
C MET A 1 -0.54 0.90 -56.22
N ASN A 2 -1.50 0.10 -55.72
CA ASN A 2 -1.88 -0.03 -54.29
C ASN A 2 -3.15 -0.88 -54.11
N ALA A 3 -3.23 -2.02 -54.80
CA ALA A 3 -4.33 -2.99 -54.62
C ALA A 3 -3.84 -4.36 -54.08
N ARG A 4 -2.58 -4.43 -53.62
CA ARG A 4 -1.96 -5.67 -53.12
C ARG A 4 -1.68 -5.67 -51.61
N GLN A 5 -1.93 -4.57 -50.90
CA GLN A 5 -1.75 -4.49 -49.44
C GLN A 5 -3.05 -4.75 -48.65
N SER A 6 -4.23 -4.78 -49.29
CA SER A 6 -5.50 -5.05 -48.60
C SER A 6 -5.86 -6.53 -48.48
N SER A 7 -5.16 -7.44 -49.18
CA SER A 7 -5.49 -8.87 -49.20
C SER A 7 -4.82 -9.71 -48.11
N GLN A 8 -4.11 -9.08 -47.17
CA GLN A 8 -3.41 -9.77 -46.07
C GLN A 8 -4.16 -9.72 -44.72
N LYS A 9 -5.22 -8.91 -44.58
CA LYS A 9 -5.99 -8.76 -43.34
C LYS A 9 -7.00 -9.89 -43.05
N ASP A 10 -7.23 -10.80 -44.00
CA ASP A 10 -8.19 -11.91 -43.88
C ASP A 10 -7.58 -13.26 -43.48
N ARG A 11 -6.27 -13.30 -43.19
CA ARG A 11 -5.63 -14.52 -42.67
C ARG A 11 -5.24 -14.27 -41.23
N GLY A 12 -5.76 -15.09 -40.32
CA GLY A 12 -5.38 -15.11 -38.91
C GLY A 12 -3.88 -15.31 -38.71
N PRO A 13 -3.40 -15.24 -37.45
CA PRO A 13 -1.98 -15.40 -37.14
C PRO A 13 -1.44 -16.73 -37.69
N THR A 14 -0.19 -16.72 -38.17
CA THR A 14 0.45 -17.95 -38.64
C THR A 14 0.88 -18.83 -37.47
N ASP A 15 1.13 -20.12 -37.71
CA ASP A 15 1.64 -21.03 -36.69
C ASP A 15 2.96 -20.53 -36.08
N ILE A 16 3.79 -19.84 -36.88
CA ILE A 16 5.04 -19.24 -36.43
C ILE A 16 4.76 -18.07 -35.48
N ASP A 17 3.76 -17.24 -35.78
CA ASP A 17 3.37 -16.12 -34.93
C ASP A 17 2.84 -16.61 -33.59
N LEU A 18 1.99 -17.64 -33.60
CA LEU A 18 1.44 -18.27 -32.39
C LEU A 18 2.54 -18.94 -31.55
N ALA A 19 3.49 -19.62 -32.18
CA ALA A 19 4.64 -20.19 -31.48
C ALA A 19 5.52 -19.11 -30.85
N ASN A 20 5.75 -18.00 -31.56
CA ASN A 20 6.51 -16.86 -31.04
C ASN A 20 5.77 -16.14 -29.91
N TYR A 21 4.44 -16.02 -30.01
CA TYR A 21 3.60 -15.51 -28.94
C TYR A 21 3.78 -16.33 -27.66
N ALA A 22 3.68 -17.66 -27.75
CA ALA A 22 3.86 -18.54 -26.58
C ALA A 22 5.26 -18.40 -25.96
N LYS A 23 6.32 -18.31 -26.77
CA LYS A 23 7.69 -18.07 -26.28
C LYS A 23 7.80 -16.73 -25.54
N ALA A 24 7.29 -15.67 -26.13
CA ALA A 24 7.36 -14.32 -25.58
C ALA A 24 6.54 -14.19 -24.29
N TYR A 25 5.34 -14.76 -24.26
CA TYR A 25 4.49 -14.83 -23.07
C TYR A 25 5.22 -15.52 -21.91
N MET A 26 5.77 -16.71 -22.13
CA MET A 26 6.50 -17.44 -21.09
C MET A 26 7.73 -16.68 -20.61
N ALA A 27 8.54 -16.16 -21.55
CA ALA A 27 9.74 -15.41 -21.21
C ALA A 27 9.43 -14.17 -20.36
N ALA A 28 8.39 -13.42 -20.74
CA ALA A 28 7.95 -12.25 -20.01
C ALA A 28 7.39 -12.59 -18.62
N TYR A 29 6.61 -13.67 -18.51
CA TYR A 29 6.11 -14.16 -17.22
C TYR A 29 7.26 -14.53 -16.28
N MET A 30 8.21 -15.36 -16.75
CA MET A 30 9.34 -15.82 -15.95
C MET A 30 10.24 -14.65 -15.53
N SER A 31 10.51 -13.72 -16.45
CA SER A 31 11.29 -12.52 -16.15
C SER A 31 10.59 -11.62 -15.13
N ALA A 32 9.27 -11.48 -15.19
CA ALA A 32 8.51 -10.68 -14.24
C ALA A 32 8.57 -11.28 -12.83
N VAL A 33 8.33 -12.58 -12.67
CA VAL A 33 8.44 -13.24 -11.36
C VAL A 33 9.85 -13.15 -10.79
N GLN A 34 10.87 -13.31 -11.64
CA GLN A 34 12.26 -13.17 -11.20
C GLN A 34 12.61 -11.74 -10.79
N SER A 35 12.04 -10.73 -11.47
CA SER A 35 12.27 -9.32 -11.17
C SER A 35 11.58 -8.86 -9.89
N GLU A 36 10.36 -9.33 -9.62
CA GLU A 36 9.60 -8.97 -8.41
C GLU A 36 10.10 -9.74 -7.18
N SER A 37 10.72 -10.92 -7.37
CA SER A 37 11.26 -11.76 -6.29
C SER A 37 10.27 -11.99 -5.12
N PRO A 38 9.05 -12.48 -5.39
CA PRO A 38 8.01 -12.61 -4.37
C PRO A 38 8.39 -13.65 -3.30
N GLU A 39 7.96 -13.43 -2.06
CA GLU A 39 8.14 -14.39 -0.96
C GLU A 39 7.45 -15.73 -1.27
N HIS A 40 6.31 -15.68 -1.95
CA HIS A 40 5.58 -16.84 -2.41
C HIS A 40 5.59 -16.95 -3.94
N ILE A 41 6.53 -17.75 -4.43
CA ILE A 41 6.70 -17.98 -5.87
C ILE A 41 5.46 -18.70 -6.47
N PRO A 42 4.82 -18.15 -7.53
CA PRO A 42 3.67 -18.76 -8.19
C PRO A 42 3.95 -20.19 -8.70
N GLN A 43 2.94 -21.08 -8.65
CA GLN A 43 3.08 -22.47 -9.10
C GLN A 43 3.47 -22.57 -10.59
N PHE A 44 2.96 -21.64 -11.42
CA PHE A 44 3.32 -21.60 -12.83
C PHE A 44 4.83 -21.33 -13.03
N TYR A 45 5.48 -20.57 -12.15
CA TYR A 45 6.93 -20.41 -12.21
C TYR A 45 7.67 -21.67 -11.72
N LYS A 46 7.19 -22.27 -10.61
CA LYS A 46 7.83 -23.44 -9.98
C LYS A 46 7.88 -24.68 -10.86
N ASN A 47 6.85 -24.93 -11.67
CA ASN A 47 6.74 -26.17 -12.44
C ASN A 47 7.36 -26.10 -13.85
N HIS A 48 8.06 -25.00 -14.18
CA HIS A 48 8.85 -24.91 -15.41
C HIS A 48 9.95 -26.00 -15.44
N PRO A 49 10.20 -26.69 -16.58
CA PRO A 49 9.76 -26.38 -17.94
C PRO A 49 8.41 -27.00 -18.37
N TYR A 50 7.78 -26.36 -19.37
CA TYR A 50 6.48 -26.77 -19.92
C TYR A 50 6.55 -27.19 -21.37
N GLY A 51 5.74 -28.20 -21.72
CA GLY A 51 5.25 -28.39 -23.08
C GLY A 51 4.03 -27.51 -23.28
N VAL A 52 4.04 -26.70 -24.33
CA VAL A 52 2.97 -25.77 -24.66
C VAL A 52 2.28 -26.23 -25.93
N GLU A 53 0.97 -26.43 -25.86
CA GLU A 53 0.13 -26.63 -27.04
C GLU A 53 -0.72 -25.36 -27.26
N VAL A 54 -0.49 -24.68 -28.38
CA VAL A 54 -1.26 -23.50 -28.78
C VAL A 54 -2.36 -23.94 -29.73
N CYS A 55 -3.61 -23.85 -29.26
CA CYS A 55 -4.80 -24.22 -30.03
C CYS A 55 -5.42 -22.97 -30.65
N TYR A 56 -5.38 -22.85 -31.97
CA TYR A 56 -6.08 -21.78 -32.70
C TYR A 56 -7.53 -22.18 -32.97
N MET A 57 -8.48 -21.32 -32.56
CA MET A 57 -9.90 -21.64 -32.53
C MET A 57 -10.66 -21.01 -33.71
N PRO A 58 -11.83 -21.58 -34.10
CA PRO A 58 -12.60 -21.11 -35.25
C PRO A 58 -13.09 -19.66 -35.18
N ASN A 59 -13.22 -19.09 -33.97
CA ASN A 59 -13.63 -17.70 -33.76
C ASN A 59 -12.44 -16.73 -33.70
N GLY A 60 -11.29 -17.10 -34.26
CA GLY A 60 -10.10 -16.25 -34.29
C GLY A 60 -9.44 -16.00 -32.94
N SER A 61 -9.92 -16.65 -31.87
CA SER A 61 -9.28 -16.67 -30.56
C SER A 61 -8.33 -17.87 -30.48
N PHE A 62 -7.43 -17.90 -29.50
CA PHE A 62 -6.57 -19.05 -29.27
C PHE A 62 -6.31 -19.27 -27.78
N CYS A 63 -5.97 -20.50 -27.40
CA CYS A 63 -5.56 -20.80 -26.04
C CYS A 63 -4.23 -21.54 -26.00
N MET A 64 -3.48 -21.33 -24.93
CA MET A 64 -2.22 -22.01 -24.67
C MET A 64 -2.43 -22.96 -23.49
N LEU A 65 -2.23 -24.24 -23.76
CA LEU A 65 -2.29 -25.32 -22.80
C LEU A 65 -0.88 -25.65 -22.33
N PHE A 66 -0.63 -25.56 -21.03
CA PHE A 66 0.67 -25.85 -20.46
C PHE A 66 0.62 -27.17 -19.70
N GLU A 67 1.44 -28.11 -20.13
CA GLU A 67 1.66 -29.40 -19.49
C GLU A 67 3.10 -29.46 -18.99
N ARG A 68 3.32 -30.10 -17.83
CA ARG A 68 4.67 -30.26 -17.31
C ARG A 68 5.47 -31.17 -18.26
N ALA A 69 6.67 -30.73 -18.64
CA ALA A 69 7.54 -31.48 -19.53
C ALA A 69 8.97 -31.52 -18.99
N GLU A 70 9.78 -32.45 -19.49
CA GLU A 70 11.22 -32.48 -19.18
C GLU A 70 12.01 -31.41 -19.94
N ARG A 71 11.48 -30.97 -21.09
CA ARG A 71 12.08 -29.97 -21.97
C ARG A 71 11.01 -29.03 -22.52
N PRO A 72 11.33 -27.74 -22.75
CA PRO A 72 10.38 -26.81 -23.31
C PRO A 72 10.07 -27.20 -24.76
N THR A 73 8.82 -27.55 -25.03
CA THR A 73 8.31 -27.83 -26.38
C THR A 73 7.15 -26.90 -26.69
N ILE A 74 7.01 -26.51 -27.95
CA ILE A 74 5.87 -25.69 -28.40
C ILE A 74 5.31 -26.35 -29.65
N ALA A 75 4.06 -26.78 -29.56
CA ALA A 75 3.28 -27.28 -30.67
C ALA A 75 2.14 -26.28 -30.95
N VAL A 76 1.85 -26.06 -32.22
CA VAL A 76 0.70 -25.27 -32.65
C VAL A 76 -0.22 -26.20 -33.42
N SER A 77 -1.49 -26.22 -33.05
CA SER A 77 -2.50 -27.07 -33.64
C SER A 77 -3.78 -26.28 -33.85
N GLY A 78 -4.46 -26.50 -34.98
CA GLY A 78 -5.85 -26.09 -35.14
C GLY A 78 -6.72 -27.18 -34.55
N GLN A 79 -7.45 -26.88 -33.46
CA GLN A 79 -8.22 -27.87 -32.72
C GLN A 79 -9.65 -27.38 -32.46
N GLU A 80 -10.55 -28.34 -32.25
CA GLU A 80 -11.93 -28.05 -31.88
C GLU A 80 -12.10 -27.88 -30.36
N TRP A 81 -13.19 -27.23 -29.95
CA TRP A 81 -13.49 -26.97 -28.54
C TRP A 81 -13.51 -28.24 -27.68
N ASP A 82 -14.01 -29.34 -28.23
CA ASP A 82 -14.11 -30.62 -27.52
C ASP A 82 -12.73 -31.21 -27.21
N TYR A 83 -11.74 -30.99 -28.07
CA TYR A 83 -10.35 -31.40 -27.82
C TYR A 83 -9.76 -30.61 -26.64
N VAL A 84 -9.90 -29.28 -26.66
CA VAL A 84 -9.39 -28.41 -25.58
C VAL A 84 -10.04 -28.75 -24.24
N MET A 85 -11.36 -28.98 -24.24
CA MET A 85 -12.09 -29.40 -23.04
C MET A 85 -11.65 -30.77 -22.54
N GLY A 86 -11.46 -31.74 -23.45
CA GLY A 86 -10.91 -33.06 -23.13
C GLY A 86 -9.52 -32.99 -22.51
N LYS A 87 -8.65 -32.12 -23.04
CA LYS A 87 -7.32 -31.86 -22.49
C LYS A 87 -7.39 -31.27 -21.08
N ILE A 88 -8.23 -30.26 -20.86
CA ILE A 88 -8.42 -29.68 -19.52
C ILE A 88 -8.89 -30.74 -18.53
N MET A 89 -9.83 -31.60 -18.91
CA MET A 89 -10.27 -32.73 -18.08
C MET A 89 -9.17 -33.75 -17.80
N SER A 90 -8.25 -33.96 -18.74
CA SER A 90 -7.11 -34.87 -18.58
C SER A 90 -6.00 -34.34 -17.66
N GLY A 91 -6.05 -33.05 -17.30
CA GLY A 91 -5.15 -32.46 -16.30
C GLY A 91 -4.13 -31.46 -16.85
N VAL A 92 -4.56 -30.48 -17.64
CA VAL A 92 -3.71 -29.34 -18.03
C VAL A 92 -3.30 -28.53 -16.79
N PHE A 93 -2.01 -28.24 -16.63
CA PHE A 93 -1.47 -27.54 -15.45
C PHE A 93 -1.85 -26.06 -15.44
N TYR A 94 -1.70 -25.39 -16.57
CA TYR A 94 -2.03 -23.96 -16.71
C TYR A 94 -2.69 -23.70 -18.06
N LEU A 95 -3.62 -22.74 -18.08
CA LEU A 95 -4.36 -22.34 -19.27
C LEU A 95 -4.25 -20.82 -19.41
N ALA A 96 -3.85 -20.36 -20.60
CA ALA A 96 -3.95 -18.96 -20.97
C ALA A 96 -4.89 -18.81 -22.19
N THR A 97 -5.84 -17.90 -22.11
CA THR A 97 -6.91 -17.72 -23.12
C THR A 97 -6.80 -16.36 -23.80
N VAL A 98 -6.51 -16.33 -25.10
CA VAL A 98 -6.35 -15.09 -25.87
C VAL A 98 -7.56 -14.83 -26.75
N TYR A 99 -8.27 -13.73 -26.48
CA TYR A 99 -9.41 -13.31 -27.30
C TYR A 99 -8.95 -12.67 -28.60
N SER A 100 -9.76 -12.76 -29.64
CA SER A 100 -9.39 -12.25 -30.97
C SER A 100 -9.00 -10.76 -31.00
N HIS A 101 -9.53 -9.95 -30.07
CA HIS A 101 -9.27 -8.50 -30.00
C HIS A 101 -7.97 -8.16 -29.26
N GLU A 102 -7.37 -9.10 -28.53
CA GLU A 102 -6.16 -8.87 -27.72
C GLU A 102 -4.87 -8.90 -28.55
N GLY A 103 -4.97 -9.28 -29.83
CA GLY A 103 -3.82 -9.38 -30.73
C GLY A 103 -2.99 -10.65 -30.52
N ALA A 104 -2.16 -10.95 -31.52
CA ALA A 104 -1.27 -12.11 -31.53
C ALA A 104 0.20 -11.69 -31.73
N SER A 105 0.55 -10.45 -31.40
CA SER A 105 1.93 -9.96 -31.53
C SER A 105 2.81 -10.37 -30.36
N VAL A 106 4.13 -10.31 -30.56
CA VAL A 106 5.14 -10.58 -29.53
C VAL A 106 5.08 -9.54 -28.39
N GLU A 107 4.69 -8.30 -28.70
CA GLU A 107 4.53 -7.23 -27.72
C GLU A 107 3.30 -7.48 -26.84
N ASP A 108 2.17 -7.86 -27.44
CA ASP A 108 0.94 -8.25 -26.72
C ASP A 108 1.23 -9.42 -25.78
N ALA A 109 1.95 -10.43 -26.27
CA ALA A 109 2.37 -11.58 -25.49
C ALA A 109 3.20 -11.19 -24.27
N SER A 110 4.14 -10.25 -24.45
CA SER A 110 5.05 -9.80 -23.40
C SER A 110 4.32 -8.97 -22.33
N SER A 111 3.48 -8.04 -22.77
CA SER A 111 2.62 -7.22 -21.89
C SER A 111 1.69 -8.10 -21.06
N ARG A 112 1.08 -9.09 -21.71
CA ARG A 112 0.18 -10.04 -21.05
C ARG A 112 0.91 -10.94 -20.07
N GLY A 113 2.02 -11.57 -20.48
CA GLY A 113 2.80 -12.45 -19.62
C GLY A 113 3.26 -11.76 -18.33
N ARG A 114 3.68 -10.49 -18.44
CA ARG A 114 4.01 -9.66 -17.27
C ARG A 114 2.79 -9.36 -16.39
N ARG A 115 1.65 -9.02 -17.00
CA ARG A 115 0.40 -8.73 -16.27
C ARG A 115 -0.10 -9.94 -15.50
N ASP A 116 -0.13 -11.10 -16.14
CA ASP A 116 -0.56 -12.36 -15.52
C ASP A 116 0.40 -12.77 -14.40
N ALA A 117 1.72 -12.56 -14.56
CA ALA A 117 2.68 -12.77 -13.48
C ALA A 117 2.42 -11.88 -12.27
N ILE A 118 2.23 -10.57 -12.46
CA ILE A 118 1.94 -9.64 -11.36
C ILE A 118 0.60 -9.98 -10.69
N ARG A 119 -0.42 -10.33 -11.48
CA ARG A 119 -1.71 -10.76 -10.94
C ARG A 119 -1.57 -12.01 -10.08
N ASP A 120 -0.84 -13.01 -10.55
CA ASP A 120 -0.66 -14.28 -9.85
C ASP A 120 0.20 -14.09 -8.58
N ILE A 121 1.21 -13.21 -8.61
CA ILE A 121 1.97 -12.80 -7.42
C ILE A 121 1.05 -12.13 -6.40
N ARG A 122 0.29 -11.12 -6.82
CA ARG A 122 -0.65 -10.43 -5.93
C ARG A 122 -1.71 -11.37 -5.40
N ALA A 123 -2.24 -12.27 -6.22
CA ALA A 123 -3.19 -13.28 -5.76
C ALA A 123 -2.56 -14.20 -4.71
N MET A 124 -1.27 -14.55 -4.84
CA MET A 124 -0.57 -15.30 -3.80
C MET A 124 -0.27 -14.47 -2.55
N GLU A 125 -0.16 -13.15 -2.65
CA GLU A 125 0.17 -12.28 -1.50
C GLU A 125 -1.07 -11.71 -0.79
N SER A 126 -2.21 -11.61 -1.49
CA SER A 126 -3.43 -10.93 -1.01
C SER A 126 -4.65 -11.85 -0.87
N SER A 127 -4.53 -13.13 -1.21
CA SER A 127 -5.70 -14.03 -1.19
C SER A 127 -5.97 -14.62 0.18
N ASP A 128 -7.26 -14.67 0.53
CA ASP A 128 -7.85 -15.49 1.60
C ASP A 128 -7.41 -16.97 1.54
N ILE A 129 -6.88 -17.45 0.41
CA ILE A 129 -6.29 -18.77 0.27
C ILE A 129 -4.98 -18.90 1.06
N VAL A 130 -4.15 -17.86 1.15
CA VAL A 130 -2.96 -17.90 2.01
C VAL A 130 -3.36 -17.88 3.47
N ASP A 131 -4.37 -17.10 3.84
CA ASP A 131 -4.95 -17.15 5.17
C ASP A 131 -5.59 -18.52 5.45
N ALA A 132 -6.28 -19.12 4.49
CA ALA A 132 -6.84 -20.46 4.57
C ALA A 132 -5.74 -21.53 4.67
N THR A 133 -4.63 -21.39 3.93
CA THR A 133 -3.49 -22.31 3.96
C THR A 133 -2.77 -22.20 5.30
N ARG A 134 -2.64 -20.99 5.84
CA ARG A 134 -2.11 -20.71 7.17
C ARG A 134 -3.03 -21.24 8.27
N GLN A 135 -4.34 -21.13 8.11
CA GLN A 135 -5.32 -21.77 8.98
C GLN A 135 -5.20 -23.31 8.91
N LEU A 136 -4.96 -23.87 7.73
CA LEU A 136 -4.78 -25.30 7.51
C LEU A 136 -3.46 -25.79 8.14
N GLU A 137 -2.36 -25.05 7.99
CA GLU A 137 -1.08 -25.30 8.65
C GLU A 137 -1.20 -25.20 10.17
N ASN A 138 -1.95 -24.22 10.68
CA ASN A 138 -2.25 -24.11 12.11
C ASN A 138 -3.07 -25.30 12.60
N ILE A 139 -4.07 -25.74 11.85
CA ILE A 139 -4.84 -26.96 12.16
C ILE A 139 -3.95 -28.20 12.13
N VAL A 140 -3.03 -28.33 11.17
CA VAL A 140 -2.05 -29.44 11.10
C VAL A 140 -1.09 -29.40 12.30
N ARG A 141 -0.68 -28.21 12.74
CA ARG A 141 0.15 -28.02 13.93
C ARG A 141 -0.60 -28.38 15.21
N GLU A 142 -1.85 -27.97 15.34
CA GLU A 142 -2.76 -28.37 16.44
C GLU A 142 -3.03 -29.87 16.44
N LEU A 143 -3.17 -30.49 15.26
CA LEU A 143 -3.30 -31.95 15.09
C LEU A 143 -2.01 -32.70 15.48
N SER A 144 -0.85 -32.07 15.33
CA SER A 144 0.44 -32.66 15.71
C SER A 144 0.71 -32.62 17.22
N ASP A 145 -0.07 -31.85 18.00
CA ASP A 145 0.10 -31.72 19.45
C ASP A 145 -0.68 -32.83 20.21
N VAL A 146 -0.08 -34.02 20.21
CA VAL A 146 -0.64 -35.28 20.71
C VAL A 146 -1.11 -35.19 22.18
N ASN A 147 -0.51 -34.30 22.99
CA ASN A 147 -0.86 -34.14 24.41
C ASN A 147 -2.25 -33.51 24.64
N GLN A 148 -2.75 -32.69 23.71
CA GLN A 148 -4.12 -32.14 23.80
C GLN A 148 -5.16 -33.15 23.31
N TRP A 149 -4.82 -33.92 22.29
CA TRP A 149 -5.66 -34.98 21.73
C TRP A 149 -5.99 -36.07 22.74
N MET A 150 -5.05 -36.45 23.59
CA MET A 150 -5.27 -37.50 24.60
C MET A 150 -6.30 -37.12 25.68
N LYS A 151 -6.62 -35.83 25.85
CA LYS A 151 -7.61 -35.36 26.86
C LYS A 151 -9.04 -35.36 26.36
N ASN A 152 -9.28 -35.15 25.05
CA ASN A 152 -10.63 -35.17 24.46
C ASN A 152 -10.59 -35.35 22.93
N PRO A 153 -10.28 -36.56 22.44
CA PRO A 153 -9.98 -36.78 21.02
C PRO A 153 -11.21 -36.57 20.12
N VAL A 154 -12.40 -36.95 20.59
CA VAL A 154 -13.63 -36.86 19.80
C VAL A 154 -14.06 -35.41 19.58
N LYS A 155 -14.04 -34.57 20.62
CA LYS A 155 -14.41 -33.16 20.50
C LYS A 155 -13.42 -32.35 19.67
N MET A 156 -12.14 -32.69 19.73
CA MET A 156 -11.11 -32.04 18.91
C MET A 156 -11.21 -32.49 17.44
N ALA A 157 -11.51 -33.78 17.19
CA ALA A 157 -11.79 -34.27 15.84
C ALA A 157 -13.03 -33.61 15.23
N ASP A 158 -14.12 -33.48 15.98
CA ASP A 158 -15.34 -32.79 15.52
C ASP A 158 -15.09 -31.31 15.26
N SER A 159 -14.31 -30.63 16.12
CA SER A 159 -13.93 -29.23 15.92
C SER A 159 -13.00 -29.04 14.71
N ALA A 160 -12.08 -29.97 14.47
CA ALA A 160 -11.19 -29.92 13.31
C ALA A 160 -11.96 -30.20 12.01
N LEU A 161 -12.85 -31.20 12.00
CA LEU A 161 -13.72 -31.50 10.87
C LEU A 161 -14.67 -30.35 10.55
N ALA A 162 -15.27 -29.71 11.56
CA ALA A 162 -16.12 -28.54 11.36
C ALA A 162 -15.37 -27.35 10.76
N ARG A 163 -14.07 -27.18 11.05
CA ARG A 163 -13.20 -26.16 10.45
C ARG A 163 -12.73 -26.53 9.04
N LEU A 164 -12.55 -27.82 8.75
CA LEU A 164 -12.15 -28.33 7.43
C LEU A 164 -13.30 -28.38 6.42
N GLU A 165 -14.55 -28.53 6.87
CA GLU A 165 -15.72 -28.63 6.00
C GLU A 165 -15.96 -27.39 5.11
N PRO A 166 -15.90 -26.14 5.61
CA PRO A 166 -16.00 -24.96 4.74
C PRO A 166 -14.84 -24.86 3.74
N LEU A 167 -13.61 -25.23 4.15
CA LEU A 167 -12.45 -25.28 3.25
C LEU A 167 -12.66 -26.30 2.12
N LYS A 168 -13.16 -27.49 2.45
CA LYS A 168 -13.50 -28.53 1.48
C LYS A 168 -14.59 -28.08 0.51
N GLN A 169 -15.62 -27.36 0.98
CA GLN A 169 -16.68 -26.84 0.11
C GLN A 169 -16.18 -25.72 -0.82
N THR A 170 -15.29 -24.85 -0.34
CA THR A 170 -14.65 -23.81 -1.16
C THR A 170 -13.74 -24.43 -2.23
N ILE A 171 -12.93 -25.43 -1.87
CA ILE A 171 -12.07 -26.17 -2.82
C ILE A 171 -12.92 -26.93 -3.84
N ALA A 172 -14.05 -27.52 -3.42
CA ALA A 172 -14.94 -28.26 -4.31
C ALA A 172 -15.70 -27.36 -5.31
N ARG A 173 -16.06 -26.14 -4.92
CA ARG A 173 -16.77 -25.18 -5.78
C ARG A 173 -15.85 -24.36 -6.68
N SER A 174 -14.61 -24.12 -6.24
CA SER A 174 -13.62 -23.28 -6.94
C SER A 174 -12.47 -24.10 -7.52
N GLY A 175 -12.72 -25.38 -7.83
CA GLY A 175 -11.68 -26.29 -8.32
C GLY A 175 -10.99 -25.74 -9.59
N PRO A 176 -9.65 -25.84 -9.71
CA PRO A 176 -8.90 -25.31 -10.86
C PRO A 176 -9.36 -25.82 -12.22
N ILE A 177 -10.02 -26.97 -12.26
CA ILE A 177 -10.59 -27.56 -13.49
C ILE A 177 -11.86 -26.84 -13.92
N MET A 178 -12.76 -26.51 -12.98
CA MET A 178 -14.02 -25.81 -13.26
C MET A 178 -13.76 -24.37 -13.73
N ASP A 179 -12.75 -23.71 -13.17
CA ASP A 179 -12.33 -22.37 -13.58
C ASP A 179 -11.79 -22.37 -15.02
N LYS A 180 -10.89 -23.31 -15.35
CA LYS A 180 -10.37 -23.48 -16.71
C LYS A 180 -11.47 -23.79 -17.73
N MET A 181 -12.46 -24.61 -17.37
CA MET A 181 -13.63 -24.87 -18.22
C MET A 181 -14.45 -23.61 -18.46
N SER A 182 -14.70 -22.81 -17.41
CA SER A 182 -15.41 -21.53 -17.53
C SER A 182 -14.67 -20.55 -18.46
N MET A 183 -13.34 -20.49 -18.39
CA MET A 183 -12.52 -19.68 -19.29
C MET A 183 -12.66 -20.11 -20.76
N VAL A 184 -12.65 -21.42 -21.04
CA VAL A 184 -12.84 -21.95 -22.40
C VAL A 184 -14.28 -21.75 -22.89
N ASP A 185 -15.28 -21.88 -22.02
CA ASP A 185 -16.67 -21.57 -22.37
C ASP A 185 -16.86 -20.08 -22.68
N GLY A 186 -16.16 -19.19 -21.98
CA GLY A 186 -16.10 -17.75 -22.27
C GLY A 186 -15.52 -17.48 -23.65
N LEU A 187 -14.38 -18.11 -23.98
CA LEU A 187 -13.79 -18.07 -25.31
C LEU A 187 -14.74 -18.60 -26.40
N ARG A 188 -15.42 -19.73 -26.15
CA ARG A 188 -16.34 -20.35 -27.13
C ARG A 188 -17.52 -19.46 -27.47
N ARG A 189 -18.05 -18.73 -26.47
CA ARG A 189 -19.20 -17.83 -26.64
C ARG A 189 -18.81 -16.47 -27.23
N TYR A 190 -17.52 -16.20 -27.37
CA TYR A 190 -17.03 -14.96 -27.94
C TYR A 190 -17.34 -14.89 -29.45
N SER A 191 -18.16 -13.92 -29.83
CA SER A 191 -18.58 -13.67 -31.21
C SER A 191 -17.62 -12.69 -31.88
N THR A 192 -16.84 -13.18 -32.85
CA THR A 192 -16.08 -12.35 -33.81
C THR A 192 -16.96 -11.96 -34.98
N GLY A 193 -18.03 -11.20 -34.73
CA GLY A 193 -18.70 -10.44 -35.76
C GLY A 193 -18.27 -8.98 -35.66
N PRO A 194 -18.17 -8.23 -36.78
CA PRO A 194 -18.50 -6.83 -36.68
C PRO A 194 -19.98 -6.81 -36.32
N SER A 195 -20.29 -6.73 -35.02
CA SER A 195 -21.51 -6.02 -34.71
C SER A 195 -21.21 -4.62 -35.23
N GLU A 196 -21.72 -4.29 -36.42
CA GLU A 196 -22.10 -2.91 -36.68
C GLU A 196 -23.04 -2.58 -35.52
N MET A 197 -22.43 -2.19 -34.41
CA MET A 197 -23.11 -1.60 -33.30
C MET A 197 -23.59 -0.32 -33.94
N LYS A 198 -24.83 -0.35 -34.45
CA LYS A 198 -25.63 0.84 -34.65
C LYS A 198 -25.83 1.39 -33.24
N LEU A 199 -24.76 1.96 -32.70
CA LEU A 199 -24.82 2.84 -31.56
C LEU A 199 -25.81 3.90 -32.02
N ASP A 200 -26.97 3.93 -31.38
CA ASP A 200 -27.83 5.07 -31.56
C ASP A 200 -27.09 6.34 -31.08
N SER A 201 -27.67 7.49 -31.36
CA SER A 201 -27.07 8.77 -30.95
C SER A 201 -26.78 8.82 -29.45
N ASP A 202 -27.60 8.17 -28.63
CA ASP A 202 -27.48 8.15 -27.17
C ASP A 202 -26.31 7.26 -26.72
N GLY A 203 -26.05 6.15 -27.40
CA GLY A 203 -24.90 5.28 -27.17
C GLY A 203 -23.57 5.96 -27.50
N ILE A 204 -23.53 6.80 -28.53
CA ILE A 204 -22.37 7.61 -28.89
C ILE A 204 -22.16 8.73 -27.85
N GLU A 205 -23.23 9.39 -27.40
CA GLU A 205 -23.14 10.40 -26.34
C GLU A 205 -22.69 9.81 -25.00
N MET A 206 -23.19 8.63 -24.62
CA MET A 206 -22.72 7.92 -23.42
C MET A 206 -21.24 7.56 -23.53
N LEU A 207 -20.79 7.02 -24.66
CA LEU A 207 -19.37 6.71 -24.87
C LEU A 207 -18.50 7.97 -24.86
N SER A 208 -18.97 9.07 -25.45
CA SER A 208 -18.28 10.36 -25.39
C SER A 208 -18.19 10.88 -23.96
N SER A 209 -19.26 10.74 -23.18
CA SER A 209 -19.28 11.08 -21.75
C SER A 209 -18.28 10.24 -20.94
N VAL A 210 -18.23 8.93 -21.18
CA VAL A 210 -17.28 8.01 -20.52
C VAL A 210 -15.84 8.34 -20.90
N VAL A 211 -15.56 8.63 -22.17
CA VAL A 211 -14.22 9.03 -22.63
C VAL A 211 -13.79 10.34 -21.97
N LYS A 212 -14.71 11.30 -21.85
CA LYS A 212 -14.46 12.56 -21.14
C LYS A 212 -14.16 12.30 -19.66
N GLN A 213 -14.97 11.50 -18.98
CA GLN A 213 -14.73 11.12 -17.58
C GLN A 213 -13.39 10.41 -17.38
N MET A 214 -12.98 9.53 -18.31
CA MET A 214 -11.67 8.87 -18.27
C MET A 214 -10.52 9.85 -18.47
N THR A 215 -10.72 10.89 -19.28
CA THR A 215 -9.73 11.95 -19.49
C THR A 215 -9.61 12.81 -18.24
N ASP A 216 -10.74 13.24 -17.65
CA ASP A 216 -10.79 13.98 -16.40
C ASP A 216 -10.14 13.17 -15.25
N LEU A 217 -10.38 11.86 -15.19
CA LEU A 217 -9.75 10.96 -14.21
C LEU A 217 -8.22 10.86 -14.43
N SER A 218 -7.78 10.85 -15.69
CA SER A 218 -6.36 10.82 -16.03
C SER A 218 -5.65 12.13 -15.65
N GLU A 219 -6.32 13.27 -15.79
CA GLU A 219 -5.83 14.56 -15.31
C GLU A 219 -5.75 14.58 -13.78
N LEU A 220 -6.78 14.10 -13.09
CA LEU A 220 -6.79 14.00 -11.63
C LEU A 220 -5.66 13.09 -11.11
N LEU A 221 -5.41 11.96 -11.77
CA LEU A 221 -4.27 11.08 -11.45
C LEU A 221 -2.92 11.78 -11.61
N ARG A 222 -2.79 12.63 -12.63
CA ARG A 222 -1.59 13.44 -12.84
C ARG A 222 -1.41 14.47 -11.73
N ASP A 223 -2.48 15.13 -11.31
CA ASP A 223 -2.45 16.11 -10.21
C ASP A 223 -2.12 15.45 -8.86
N VAL A 224 -2.71 14.28 -8.58
CA VAL A 224 -2.38 13.49 -7.39
C VAL A 224 -0.90 13.10 -7.37
N LYS A 225 -0.33 12.73 -8.53
CA LYS A 225 1.09 12.42 -8.63
C LYS A 225 1.96 13.64 -8.32
N LEU A 226 1.62 14.80 -8.88
CA LEU A 226 2.33 16.06 -8.60
C LEU A 226 2.22 16.48 -7.13
N GLN A 227 1.07 16.24 -6.48
CA GLN A 227 0.91 16.47 -5.05
C GLN A 227 1.74 15.50 -4.21
N GLY A 228 1.87 14.24 -4.63
CA GLY A 228 2.77 13.27 -4.01
C GLY A 228 4.23 13.72 -4.04
N GLU A 229 4.70 14.22 -5.19
CA GLU A 229 6.07 14.75 -5.34
C GLU A 229 6.31 15.98 -4.42
N LYS A 230 5.32 16.88 -4.30
CA LYS A 230 5.40 18.02 -3.36
C LYS A 230 5.41 17.58 -1.90
N LEU A 231 4.63 16.56 -1.54
CA LEU A 231 4.62 16.02 -0.18
C LEU A 231 5.98 15.40 0.18
N GLU A 232 6.61 14.70 -0.76
CA GLU A 232 7.95 14.13 -0.57
C GLU A 232 9.01 15.24 -0.41
N GLU A 233 8.89 16.35 -1.16
CA GLU A 233 9.76 17.51 -0.99
C GLU A 233 9.60 18.16 0.39
N ILE A 234 8.36 18.35 0.85
CA ILE A 234 8.06 18.87 2.20
C ILE A 234 8.60 17.93 3.28
N GLU A 235 8.41 16.62 3.14
CA GLU A 235 8.91 15.64 4.10
C GLU A 235 10.45 15.70 4.19
N ASN A 236 11.15 15.79 3.06
CA ASN A 236 12.60 15.93 3.03
C ASN A 236 13.08 17.24 3.64
N HIS A 237 12.37 18.35 3.40
CA HIS A 237 12.66 19.63 4.02
C HIS A 237 12.51 19.57 5.55
N LEU A 238 11.38 19.05 6.03
CA LEU A 238 11.07 18.94 7.46
C LEU A 238 12.03 17.99 8.17
N ARG A 239 12.45 16.91 7.50
CA ARG A 239 13.48 15.99 8.03
C ARG A 239 14.83 16.68 8.20
N THR A 240 15.17 17.58 7.28
CA THR A 240 16.41 18.39 7.34
C THR A 240 16.33 19.39 8.48
N GLU A 241 15.23 20.14 8.59
CA GLU A 241 15.01 21.10 9.68
C GLU A 241 15.03 20.44 11.06
N VAL A 242 14.40 19.27 11.21
CA VAL A 242 14.44 18.51 12.47
C VAL A 242 15.86 18.05 12.80
N HIS A 243 16.65 17.68 11.79
CA HIS A 243 18.05 17.31 11.98
C HIS A 243 18.89 18.50 12.44
N ASP A 244 18.71 19.65 11.79
CA ASP A 244 19.43 20.89 12.13
C ASP A 244 19.04 21.39 13.53
N PHE A 245 17.74 21.35 13.87
CA PHE A 245 17.25 21.67 15.19
C PHE A 245 17.86 20.77 16.26
N LYS A 246 17.96 19.45 15.99
CA LYS A 246 18.62 18.52 16.90
C LYS A 246 20.09 18.89 17.13
N ILE A 247 20.83 19.21 16.06
CA ILE A 247 22.23 19.63 16.16
C ILE A 247 22.35 20.91 17.00
N GLU A 248 21.46 21.89 16.81
CA GLU A 248 21.49 23.14 17.56
C GLU A 248 21.14 22.91 19.04
N LEU A 249 20.14 22.08 19.32
CA LEU A 249 19.75 21.69 20.67
C LEU A 249 20.91 21.00 21.39
N ASP A 250 21.57 20.03 20.74
CA ASP A 250 22.71 19.30 21.31
C ASP A 250 23.88 20.27 21.60
N LYS A 251 24.14 21.25 20.74
CA LYS A 251 25.14 22.30 20.97
C LYS A 251 24.77 23.18 22.18
N LYS A 252 23.51 23.59 22.31
CA LYS A 252 23.04 24.41 23.44
C LYS A 252 23.09 23.63 24.75
N ILE A 253 22.68 22.36 24.76
CA ILE A 253 22.78 21.47 25.92
C ILE A 253 24.24 21.28 26.33
N ALA A 254 25.14 21.01 25.38
CA ALA A 254 26.56 20.85 25.67
C ALA A 254 27.19 22.13 26.28
N LYS A 255 26.85 23.30 25.73
CA LYS A 255 27.29 24.60 26.28
C LYS A 255 26.72 24.83 27.69
N GLY A 256 25.42 24.62 27.88
CA GLY A 256 24.75 24.79 29.17
C GLY A 256 25.31 23.87 30.25
N LEU A 257 25.51 22.59 29.93
CA LEU A 257 26.17 21.63 30.82
C LEU A 257 27.61 22.05 31.12
N GLY A 258 28.36 22.58 30.16
CA GLY A 258 29.70 23.11 30.38
C GLY A 258 29.74 24.30 31.35
N VAL A 259 28.78 25.22 31.24
CA VAL A 259 28.64 26.34 32.21
C VAL A 259 28.25 25.82 33.60
N ILE A 260 27.33 24.86 33.70
CA ILE A 260 26.93 24.28 34.98
C ILE A 260 28.10 23.55 35.63
N LEU A 261 28.85 22.75 34.86
CA LEU A 261 30.01 22.02 35.38
C LEU A 261 31.12 22.98 35.82
N SER A 262 31.46 23.99 35.02
CA SER A 262 32.48 24.98 35.39
C SER A 262 32.09 25.83 36.61
N THR A 263 30.82 26.21 36.74
CA THR A 263 30.34 26.92 37.94
C THR A 263 30.31 26.02 39.17
N THR A 264 30.01 24.73 38.99
CA THR A 264 30.06 23.73 40.06
C THR A 264 31.50 23.47 40.50
N ASP A 265 32.44 23.32 39.56
CA ASP A 265 33.87 23.19 39.84
C ASP A 265 34.40 24.40 40.61
N ARG A 266 34.07 25.62 40.18
CA ARG A 266 34.44 26.84 40.92
C ARG A 266 33.88 26.87 42.34
N LYS A 267 32.65 26.37 42.55
CA LYS A 267 32.06 26.24 43.90
C LYS A 267 32.76 25.19 44.74
N ILE A 268 33.14 24.07 44.13
CA ILE A 268 33.92 23.00 44.77
C ILE A 268 35.29 23.54 45.17
N ASP A 269 36.00 24.21 44.27
CA ASP A 269 37.32 24.82 44.53
C ASP A 269 37.24 25.89 45.63
N LYS A 270 36.21 26.75 45.61
CA LYS A 270 35.99 27.76 46.67
C LYS A 270 35.67 27.11 48.02
N ALA A 271 34.89 26.02 48.03
CA ALA A 271 34.64 25.24 49.24
C ALA A 271 35.92 24.54 49.75
N PHE A 272 36.73 23.96 48.88
CA PHE A 272 38.02 23.36 49.25
C PHE A 272 39.02 24.40 49.77
N ALA A 273 39.06 25.60 49.17
CA ALA A 273 39.86 26.72 49.66
C ALA A 273 39.39 27.19 51.04
N SER A 274 38.08 27.18 51.32
CA SER A 274 37.54 27.52 52.64
C SER A 274 37.74 26.43 53.71
N ILE A 275 38.07 25.20 53.31
CA ILE A 275 38.37 24.07 54.21
C ILE A 275 39.88 24.02 54.53
N GLN A 276 40.73 24.72 53.78
CA GLN A 276 42.11 24.97 54.19
C GLN A 276 42.15 26.00 55.32
N PRO A 277 42.89 25.76 56.42
CA PRO A 277 42.91 26.68 57.54
C PRO A 277 43.83 27.87 57.22
N SER A 278 43.26 28.95 56.71
CA SER A 278 43.90 30.27 56.71
C SER A 278 43.59 30.95 58.03
N GLN A 279 44.60 31.07 58.88
CA GLN A 279 44.60 32.05 59.96
C GLN A 279 44.52 33.45 59.34
N GLN A 280 43.44 34.19 59.56
CA GLN A 280 43.43 35.60 59.94
C GLN A 280 42.00 36.15 59.95
N GLU A 281 41.66 36.76 61.08
CA GLU A 281 40.48 37.62 61.29
C GLU A 281 40.65 38.93 60.49
N ASP A 282 39.52 39.59 60.18
CA ASP A 282 39.36 40.92 59.54
C ASP A 282 39.23 41.02 57.99
N GLU A 283 38.26 40.33 57.36
CA GLU A 283 37.90 40.64 55.94
C GLU A 283 36.43 40.30 55.56
N SER A 284 35.49 40.46 56.49
CA SER A 284 34.10 40.02 56.30
C SER A 284 33.14 41.05 55.68
N ASP A 285 33.54 42.32 55.53
CA ASP A 285 32.66 43.38 54.97
C ASP A 285 32.92 43.63 53.47
N ASP A 286 34.18 43.74 53.02
CA ASP A 286 34.48 43.98 51.59
C ASP A 286 34.07 42.79 50.69
N SER A 287 34.14 41.57 51.21
CA SER A 287 33.74 40.37 50.47
C SER A 287 32.22 40.23 50.31
N LEU A 288 31.41 40.88 51.16
CA LEU A 288 29.96 40.94 51.04
C LEU A 288 29.51 41.97 50.01
N ASP A 289 30.18 43.12 49.94
CA ASP A 289 29.90 44.16 48.94
C ASP A 289 30.29 43.71 47.52
N ASP A 290 31.43 43.02 47.36
CA ASP A 290 31.82 42.42 46.08
C ASP A 290 30.83 41.34 45.64
N LEU A 291 30.37 40.48 46.54
CA LEU A 291 29.32 39.49 46.28
C LEU A 291 27.98 40.14 45.90
N TYR A 292 27.62 41.26 46.53
CA TYR A 292 26.40 42.00 46.16
C TYR A 292 26.50 42.62 44.76
N SER A 293 27.67 43.14 44.39
CA SER A 293 27.91 43.67 43.04
C SER A 293 27.84 42.57 41.97
N GLU A 294 28.38 41.38 42.28
CA GLU A 294 28.42 40.24 41.36
C GLU A 294 27.04 39.56 41.22
N VAL A 295 26.25 39.54 42.29
CA VAL A 295 24.84 39.09 42.24
C VAL A 295 23.98 40.05 41.43
N ASN A 296 24.21 41.36 41.51
CA ASN A 296 23.47 42.33 40.71
C ASN A 296 23.84 42.27 39.22
N SER A 297 25.11 42.06 38.87
CA SER A 297 25.52 41.90 37.47
C SER A 297 25.00 40.60 36.85
N LEU A 298 24.96 39.52 37.63
CA LEU A 298 24.31 38.27 37.21
C LEU A 298 22.80 38.43 37.02
N ARG A 299 22.15 39.25 37.86
CA ARG A 299 20.72 39.54 37.73
C ARG A 299 20.44 40.37 36.46
N GLU A 300 21.26 41.37 36.15
CA GLU A 300 21.15 42.12 34.89
C GLU A 300 21.40 41.23 33.66
N ALA A 301 22.37 40.31 33.71
CA ALA A 301 22.63 39.38 32.61
C ALA A 301 21.47 38.38 32.40
N VAL A 302 20.83 37.94 33.48
CA VAL A 302 19.63 37.08 33.40
C VAL A 302 18.42 37.85 32.88
N ASP A 303 18.25 39.12 33.26
CA ASP A 303 17.18 39.97 32.75
C ASP A 303 17.39 40.33 31.26
N GLN A 304 18.63 40.48 30.80
CA GLN A 304 18.96 40.65 29.37
C GLN A 304 18.67 39.39 28.55
N LEU A 305 19.04 38.20 29.05
CA LEU A 305 18.75 36.92 28.37
C LEU A 305 17.24 36.64 28.29
N ASN A 306 16.48 36.98 29.34
CA ASN A 306 15.01 36.82 29.35
C ASN A 306 14.30 37.83 28.43
N ALA A 307 14.89 38.99 28.15
CA ALA A 307 14.35 39.98 27.22
C ALA A 307 14.58 39.54 25.77
N GLU A 308 15.78 39.05 25.43
CA GLU A 308 16.12 38.56 24.09
C GLU A 308 15.37 37.28 23.70
N GLU A 309 15.07 36.38 24.64
CA GLU A 309 14.26 35.17 24.37
C GLU A 309 12.77 35.46 24.10
N LYS A 310 12.22 36.58 24.61
CA LYS A 310 10.80 36.93 24.41
C LYS A 310 10.53 37.57 23.07
N ASP A 311 11.35 38.53 22.64
CA ASP A 311 11.10 39.26 21.39
C ASP A 311 11.23 38.33 20.16
N ASP A 312 12.22 37.43 20.13
CA ASP A 312 12.50 36.55 18.99
C ASP A 312 11.51 35.36 18.89
N THR A 313 10.91 34.95 20.02
CA THR A 313 9.88 33.90 20.04
C THR A 313 8.48 34.43 19.76
N ASP A 314 8.15 35.64 20.24
CA ASP A 314 6.87 36.29 19.96
C ASP A 314 6.79 36.76 18.49
N GLU A 315 7.87 37.24 17.87
CA GLU A 315 7.91 37.54 16.42
C GLU A 315 7.74 36.28 15.56
N ARG A 316 8.40 35.17 15.91
CA ARG A 316 8.23 33.89 15.20
C ARG A 316 6.84 33.27 15.38
N LEU A 317 6.24 33.39 16.55
CA LEU A 317 4.86 32.95 16.81
C LEU A 317 3.84 33.81 16.05
N ALA A 318 4.06 35.12 15.95
CA ALA A 318 3.24 36.01 15.15
C ALA A 318 3.34 35.67 13.65
N ALA A 319 4.54 35.44 13.13
CA ALA A 319 4.74 35.03 11.73
C ALA A 319 4.07 33.68 11.41
N LEU A 320 4.19 32.68 12.28
CA LEU A 320 3.50 31.39 12.11
C LEU A 320 1.98 31.54 12.19
N SER A 321 1.47 32.41 13.08
CA SER A 321 0.04 32.67 13.21
C SER A 321 -0.54 33.32 11.95
N ASP A 322 0.19 34.26 11.33
CA ASP A 322 -0.21 34.88 10.07
C ASP A 322 -0.18 33.89 8.91
N GLU A 323 0.80 32.98 8.86
CA GLU A 323 0.90 31.94 7.85
C GLU A 323 -0.25 30.92 7.96
N VAL A 324 -0.63 30.54 9.18
CA VAL A 324 -1.78 29.67 9.45
C VAL A 324 -3.11 30.36 9.09
N LEU A 325 -3.24 31.67 9.34
CA LEU A 325 -4.41 32.44 8.93
C LEU A 325 -4.52 32.54 7.41
N SER A 326 -3.40 32.76 6.71
CA SER A 326 -3.33 32.78 5.24
C SER A 326 -3.73 31.44 4.63
N LEU A 327 -3.24 30.32 5.19
CA LEU A 327 -3.63 28.96 4.77
C LEU A 327 -5.12 28.69 5.01
N LYS A 328 -5.68 29.16 6.13
CA LYS A 328 -7.10 29.02 6.44
C LYS A 328 -7.98 29.80 5.45
N ASP A 329 -7.58 31.02 5.08
CA ASP A 329 -8.26 31.83 4.08
C ASP A 329 -8.17 31.19 2.68
N ALA A 330 -7.01 30.62 2.33
CA ALA A 330 -6.81 29.88 1.08
C ALA A 330 -7.72 28.63 1.00
N ILE A 331 -7.89 27.90 2.11
CA ILE A 331 -8.79 26.73 2.19
C ILE A 331 -10.26 27.17 2.12
N SER A 332 -10.63 28.28 2.77
CA SER A 332 -12.01 28.78 2.76
C SER A 332 -12.48 29.30 1.40
N ASN A 333 -11.55 29.69 0.52
CA ASN A 333 -11.83 30.13 -0.85
C ASN A 333 -11.93 28.98 -1.85
N ILE A 334 -11.71 27.72 -1.44
CA ILE A 334 -12.02 26.54 -2.24
C ILE A 334 -13.54 26.34 -2.20
N LYS A 335 -14.26 27.01 -3.12
CA LYS A 335 -15.66 26.71 -3.40
C LYS A 335 -15.75 25.32 -4.03
N VAL A 336 -16.07 24.33 -3.20
CA VAL A 336 -16.62 23.06 -3.67
C VAL A 336 -17.99 23.37 -4.31
N PRO A 337 -18.19 23.14 -5.62
CA PRO A 337 -19.52 23.30 -6.21
C PRO A 337 -20.46 22.26 -5.57
N MET A 338 -21.47 22.74 -4.84
CA MET A 338 -22.62 21.91 -4.46
C MET A 338 -23.33 21.48 -5.74
N ILE A 339 -23.11 20.23 -6.13
CA ILE A 339 -23.94 19.52 -7.09
C ILE A 339 -25.19 19.10 -6.33
N GLU A 340 -26.35 19.69 -6.65
CA GLU A 340 -27.64 19.14 -6.23
C GLU A 340 -27.75 17.72 -6.82
N PRO A 341 -27.99 16.69 -5.99
CA PRO A 341 -28.07 15.32 -6.48
C PRO A 341 -29.32 15.14 -7.36
N PRO A 342 -29.20 14.58 -8.57
CA PRO A 342 -30.37 14.18 -9.35
C PRO A 342 -31.11 13.05 -8.63
N VAL A 343 -32.44 13.18 -8.55
CA VAL A 343 -33.34 12.14 -8.03
C VAL A 343 -33.31 10.95 -8.99
N MET A 344 -32.49 9.95 -8.67
CA MET A 344 -32.49 8.64 -9.31
C MET A 344 -33.17 7.61 -8.41
N PRO A 345 -33.88 6.63 -8.99
CA PRO A 345 -34.65 5.64 -8.23
C PRO A 345 -33.74 4.77 -7.35
N GLU A 346 -34.15 4.57 -6.10
CA GLU A 346 -33.38 3.87 -5.07
C GLU A 346 -32.86 2.50 -5.53
N PRO A 347 -31.53 2.28 -5.56
CA PRO A 347 -30.99 0.94 -5.65
C PRO A 347 -31.28 0.23 -4.33
N LYS A 348 -31.93 -0.94 -4.39
CA LYS A 348 -32.15 -1.80 -3.23
C LYS A 348 -30.81 -2.28 -2.68
N ILE A 349 -30.28 -1.57 -1.70
CA ILE A 349 -29.09 -1.96 -0.95
C ILE A 349 -29.42 -3.27 -0.20
N PRO A 350 -28.65 -4.35 -0.39
CA PRO A 350 -28.80 -5.58 0.39
C PRO A 350 -28.71 -5.28 1.89
N ALA A 351 -29.63 -5.84 2.70
CA ALA A 351 -29.72 -5.59 4.14
C ALA A 351 -28.40 -5.85 4.90
N GLU A 352 -27.53 -6.71 4.35
CA GLU A 352 -26.20 -7.04 4.87
C GLU A 352 -25.23 -5.84 4.83
N LEU A 353 -25.28 -5.01 3.79
CA LEU A 353 -24.46 -3.79 3.67
C LEU A 353 -24.95 -2.68 4.61
N LEU A 354 -26.26 -2.63 4.90
CA LEU A 354 -26.84 -1.71 5.88
C LEU A 354 -26.46 -2.08 7.32
N ILE A 355 -26.31 -3.36 7.62
CA ILE A 355 -25.82 -3.85 8.92
C ILE A 355 -24.33 -3.54 9.06
N GLY A 356 -23.51 -3.86 8.05
CA GLY A 356 -22.08 -3.56 8.07
C GLY A 356 -21.75 -2.07 8.19
N MET A 357 -22.49 -1.19 7.48
CA MET A 357 -22.31 0.26 7.62
C MET A 357 -22.71 0.79 9.01
N ARG A 358 -23.68 0.15 9.67
CA ARG A 358 -24.09 0.52 11.03
C ARG A 358 -23.02 0.15 12.05
N ASP A 359 -22.39 -1.00 11.86
CA ASP A 359 -21.33 -1.50 12.73
C ASP A 359 -20.04 -0.68 12.57
N VAL A 360 -19.63 -0.37 11.33
CA VAL A 360 -18.49 0.53 11.06
C VAL A 360 -18.73 1.93 11.63
N ARG A 361 -19.95 2.48 11.50
CA ARG A 361 -20.30 3.77 12.11
C ARG A 361 -20.27 3.72 13.65
N GLY A 362 -20.64 2.58 14.24
CA GLY A 362 -20.54 2.33 15.67
C GLY A 362 -19.09 2.29 16.15
N GLU A 363 -18.22 1.60 15.43
CA GLU A 363 -16.78 1.51 15.73
C GLU A 363 -16.08 2.85 15.59
N VAL A 364 -16.37 3.62 14.54
CA VAL A 364 -15.84 4.99 14.36
C VAL A 364 -16.31 5.92 15.49
N GLY A 365 -17.56 5.77 15.95
CA GLY A 365 -18.08 6.49 17.11
C GLY A 365 -17.32 6.16 18.40
N GLN A 366 -16.99 4.89 18.63
CA GLN A 366 -16.18 4.48 19.79
C GLN A 366 -14.73 4.97 19.70
N ILE A 367 -14.13 4.96 18.51
CA ILE A 367 -12.79 5.49 18.27
C ILE A 367 -12.75 6.99 18.57
N ASN A 368 -13.71 7.77 18.08
CA ASN A 368 -13.78 9.21 18.40
C ASN A 368 -13.93 9.48 19.90
N LEU A 369 -14.69 8.65 20.62
CA LEU A 369 -14.85 8.79 22.07
C LEU A 369 -13.55 8.44 22.83
N ARG A 370 -12.77 7.48 22.32
CA ARG A 370 -11.44 7.14 22.85
C ARG A 370 -10.42 8.24 22.57
N VAL A 371 -10.39 8.78 21.36
CA VAL A 371 -9.53 9.92 21.00
C VAL A 371 -9.81 11.10 21.92
N LYS A 372 -11.08 11.47 22.10
CA LYS A 372 -11.47 12.55 23.00
C LYS A 372 -11.02 12.33 24.46
N ARG A 373 -11.15 11.11 24.98
CA ARG A 373 -10.64 10.78 26.33
C ARG A 373 -9.12 10.88 26.43
N ILE A 374 -8.40 10.49 25.37
CA ILE A 374 -6.94 10.63 25.31
C ILE A 374 -6.56 12.12 25.32
N GLU A 375 -7.24 12.95 24.52
CA GLU A 375 -7.03 14.40 24.49
C GLU A 375 -7.31 15.05 25.85
N GLU A 376 -8.42 14.69 26.51
CA GLU A 376 -8.75 15.18 27.86
C GLU A 376 -7.68 14.76 28.89
N TYR A 377 -7.18 13.52 28.80
CA TYR A 377 -6.13 13.01 29.69
C TYR A 377 -4.78 13.70 29.46
N LEU A 378 -4.39 13.93 28.21
CA LEU A 378 -3.17 14.66 27.85
C LEU A 378 -3.25 16.13 28.28
N THR A 379 -4.44 16.74 28.15
CA THR A 379 -4.69 18.11 28.61
C THR A 379 -4.60 18.19 30.13
N ALA A 380 -5.17 17.23 30.87
CA ALA A 380 -5.04 17.16 32.33
C ALA A 380 -3.59 16.92 32.79
N LEU A 381 -2.84 16.06 32.12
CA LEU A 381 -1.42 15.81 32.39
C LEU A 381 -0.56 17.06 32.16
N SER A 382 -0.81 17.78 31.07
CA SER A 382 -0.09 19.02 30.77
C SER A 382 -0.42 20.13 31.78
N ALA A 383 -1.66 20.21 32.25
CA ALA A 383 -2.07 21.14 33.31
C ALA A 383 -1.42 20.78 34.67
N ALA A 384 -1.42 19.50 35.06
CA ALA A 384 -0.80 19.03 36.30
C ALA A 384 0.72 19.24 36.34
N ARG A 385 1.38 19.09 35.18
CA ARG A 385 2.82 19.36 35.04
C ARG A 385 3.15 20.85 35.14
N ARG A 386 2.23 21.73 34.71
CA ARG A 386 2.37 23.19 34.89
C ARG A 386 2.13 23.64 36.33
N SER A 387 1.27 22.95 37.09
CA SER A 387 1.04 23.26 38.52
C SER A 387 2.10 22.70 39.47
N SER A 388 2.88 21.71 39.04
CA SER A 388 3.99 21.15 39.84
C SER A 388 5.33 21.89 39.69
N ASN A 389 5.40 22.85 38.74
CA ASN A 389 6.58 23.66 38.44
C ASN A 389 6.39 25.15 38.83
N ARG A 390 5.38 25.44 39.66
CA ARG A 390 5.25 26.68 40.44
C ARG A 390 5.39 26.31 41.91
#